data_AF-G4YHI9-F1
#
_entry.id   AF-G4YHI9-F1
#
_cell.length_a   1.000
_cell.length_b   1.000
_cell.length_c   1.000
_cell.angle_alpha   90.00
_cell.angle_beta   90.00
_cell.angle_gamma   90.00
#
_symmetry.space_group_name_H-M   'P 1'
#
loop_
_entity.id
_entity.type
_entity.pdbx_description
1 polymer ?
#
loop_
_entity_poly.entity_id
_entity_poly.type
_entity_poly.pdbx_seq_one_letter_code
_entity_poly.pdbx_strand_id
1 'polypeptide(L)'
;LDSHRWTDVQCRSIFASSLCGDAADWFSEVRAFQPGLTLELSGEILVEKYKPKLPEHELLNWLMMEQKARGETYQVYAQRLLNMADSLPGGLSTEANARYAMHTFIKRAYYKYSDELKSFVERLPPTTSAVTKLQRLVDHLAYMAECDGQL
;
A
#
# COMPACT_ATOMS: atom_id res chain seq x y z
N LEU A 1 5.91 35.50 12.39
CA LEU A 1 6.71 34.47 13.09
C LEU A 1 6.08 33.14 12.73
N ASP A 2 6.68 32.44 11.77
CA ASP A 2 6.10 31.23 11.18
C ASP A 2 5.92 30.15 12.25
N SER A 3 4.71 29.61 12.30
CA SER A 3 4.13 28.76 13.33
C SER A 3 4.64 27.31 13.28
N HIS A 4 5.92 27.09 13.03
CA HIS A 4 6.50 25.74 12.91
C HIS A 4 7.08 25.30 14.26
N ARG A 5 6.60 24.15 14.78
CA ARG A 5 7.01 23.58 16.08
C ARG A 5 8.51 23.26 16.14
N TRP A 6 9.14 23.00 15.01
CA TRP A 6 10.55 22.62 14.90
C TRP A 6 11.25 23.39 13.77
N THR A 7 12.53 23.67 13.99
CA THR A 7 13.43 24.24 12.98
C THR A 7 13.79 23.21 11.91
N ASP A 8 14.16 23.66 10.71
CA ASP A 8 14.57 22.76 9.62
C ASP A 8 15.75 21.85 10.02
N VAL A 9 16.71 22.36 10.80
CA VAL A 9 17.81 21.56 11.38
C VAL A 9 17.29 20.41 12.26
N GLN A 10 16.30 20.69 13.12
CA GLN A 10 15.67 19.68 13.97
C GLN A 10 14.89 18.65 13.15
N CYS A 11 14.13 19.10 12.16
CA CYS A 11 13.38 18.20 11.28
C CYS A 11 14.32 17.25 10.50
N ARG A 12 15.44 17.74 9.98
CA ARG A 12 16.44 16.89 9.31
C ARG A 12 17.09 15.87 10.25
N SER A 13 17.34 16.27 11.50
CA SER A 13 17.90 15.37 12.50
C SER A 13 16.92 14.25 12.86
N ILE A 14 15.64 14.59 13.02
CA ILE A 14 14.56 13.63 13.27
C ILE A 14 14.39 12.71 12.06
N PHE A 15 14.32 13.26 10.83
CA PHE A 15 14.20 12.49 9.59
C PHE A 15 15.29 11.42 9.49
N ALA A 16 16.55 11.81 9.67
CA ALA A 16 17.66 10.88 9.61
C ALA A 16 17.60 9.80 10.71
N SER A 17 17.14 10.16 11.91
CA SER A 17 17.00 9.23 13.02
C SER A 17 15.85 8.23 12.83
N SER A 18 14.89 8.56 11.96
CA SER A 18 13.77 7.68 11.60
C SER A 18 14.12 6.64 10.54
N LEU A 19 15.28 6.77 9.87
CA LEU A 19 15.75 5.80 8.89
C LEU A 19 16.44 4.62 9.60
N CYS A 20 16.40 3.44 8.99
CA CYS A 20 17.06 2.25 9.50
C CYS A 20 17.69 1.41 8.38
N GLY A 21 18.67 0.59 8.75
CA GLY A 21 19.39 -0.30 7.81
C GLY A 21 20.05 0.46 6.67
N ASP A 22 19.97 -0.11 5.46
CA ASP A 22 20.57 0.43 4.23
C ASP A 22 20.19 1.90 3.96
N ALA A 23 18.94 2.29 4.27
CA ALA A 23 18.49 3.66 4.09
C ALA A 23 19.20 4.66 5.02
N ALA A 24 19.54 4.25 6.25
CA ALA A 24 20.26 5.09 7.20
C ALA A 24 21.74 5.25 6.81
N ASP A 25 22.37 4.15 6.36
CA ASP A 25 23.77 4.15 5.92
C ASP A 25 23.92 5.03 4.67
N TRP A 26 23.09 4.79 3.65
CA TRP A 26 23.07 5.57 2.42
C TRP A 26 22.80 7.07 2.68
N PHE A 27 21.80 7.39 3.50
CA PHE A 27 21.46 8.79 3.78
C PHE A 27 22.55 9.51 4.59
N SER A 28 23.32 8.79 5.41
CA SER A 28 24.45 9.36 6.14
C SER A 28 25.61 9.73 5.21
N GLU A 29 25.89 8.91 4.19
CA GLU A 29 26.85 9.24 3.14
C GLU A 29 26.41 10.49 2.37
N VAL A 30 25.15 10.53 1.93
CA VAL A 30 24.60 11.69 1.21
C VAL A 30 24.77 12.99 1.99
N ARG A 31 24.48 12.99 3.30
CA ARG A 31 24.67 14.18 4.15
C ARG A 31 26.13 14.59 4.29
N ALA A 32 27.06 13.65 4.28
CA ALA A 32 28.49 13.96 4.29
C ALA A 32 28.91 14.70 3.01
N PHE A 33 28.35 14.33 1.86
CA PHE A 33 28.61 14.99 0.57
C PHE A 33 27.82 16.28 0.37
N GLN A 34 26.63 16.39 0.95
CA GLN A 34 25.74 17.55 0.82
C GLN A 34 25.18 18.01 2.18
N PRO A 35 25.99 18.70 3.02
CA PRO A 35 25.59 19.09 4.37
C PRO A 35 24.42 20.10 4.42
N GLY A 36 24.18 20.83 3.32
CA GLY A 36 23.14 21.84 3.19
C GLY A 36 21.81 21.33 2.65
N LEU A 37 21.62 20.01 2.51
CA LEU A 37 20.38 19.44 1.99
C LEU A 37 19.19 19.89 2.84
N THR A 38 18.11 20.36 2.21
CA THR A 38 16.86 20.69 2.90
C THR A 38 16.09 19.41 3.24
N LEU A 39 15.15 19.47 4.18
CA LEU A 39 14.30 18.33 4.49
C LEU A 39 13.50 17.84 3.27
N GLU A 40 12.96 18.78 2.49
CA GLU A 40 12.17 18.49 1.29
C GLU A 40 13.00 17.70 0.26
N LEU A 41 14.18 18.22 -0.09
CA LEU A 41 15.10 17.55 -1.00
C LEU A 41 15.56 16.20 -0.44
N SER A 42 15.76 16.08 0.88
CA SER A 42 16.10 14.82 1.54
C SER A 42 15.03 13.74 1.31
N GLY A 43 13.75 14.13 1.36
CA GLY A 43 12.63 13.24 1.06
C GLY A 43 12.62 12.82 -0.41
N GLU A 44 12.77 13.78 -1.33
CA GLU A 44 12.76 13.51 -2.78
C GLU A 44 13.87 12.54 -3.20
N ILE A 45 15.11 12.74 -2.75
CA ILE A 45 16.21 11.86 -3.12
C ILE A 45 16.09 10.47 -2.51
N LEU A 46 15.50 10.36 -1.31
CA LEU A 46 15.25 9.07 -0.67
C LEU A 46 14.22 8.28 -1.47
N VAL A 47 13.14 8.97 -1.89
CA VAL A 47 12.15 8.38 -2.79
C VAL A 47 12.83 7.95 -4.09
N GLU A 48 13.56 8.81 -4.79
CA GLU A 48 14.20 8.44 -6.06
C GLU A 48 15.24 7.30 -5.93
N LYS A 49 15.97 7.23 -4.80
CA LYS A 49 16.92 6.14 -4.52
C LYS A 49 16.23 4.78 -4.40
N TYR A 50 15.12 4.73 -3.68
CA TYR A 50 14.41 3.49 -3.33
C TYR A 50 13.15 3.24 -4.15
N LYS A 51 12.80 4.16 -5.04
CA LYS A 51 11.68 4.01 -5.97
C LYS A 51 11.93 2.75 -6.79
N PRO A 52 10.96 1.81 -6.83
CA PRO A 52 11.06 0.66 -7.70
C PRO A 52 11.28 1.13 -9.14
N LYS A 53 12.33 0.64 -9.80
CA LYS A 53 12.53 0.82 -11.25
C LYS A 53 11.56 -0.04 -12.09
N LEU A 54 10.69 -0.77 -11.41
CA LEU A 54 9.69 -1.63 -12.04
C LEU A 54 8.71 -0.75 -12.80
N PRO A 55 8.51 -1.01 -14.11
CA PRO A 55 7.44 -0.38 -14.85
C PRO A 55 6.08 -0.57 -14.17
N GLU A 56 5.18 0.39 -14.33
CA GLU A 56 3.82 0.34 -13.78
C GLU A 56 3.09 -0.97 -14.09
N HIS A 57 3.25 -1.49 -15.31
CA HIS A 57 2.64 -2.75 -15.71
C HIS A 57 3.18 -3.96 -14.93
N GLU A 58 4.44 -3.95 -14.50
CA GLU A 58 5.01 -5.02 -13.67
C GLU A 58 4.49 -4.94 -12.24
N LEU A 59 4.37 -3.74 -11.68
CA LEU A 59 3.74 -3.53 -10.36
C LEU A 59 2.27 -3.97 -10.36
N LEU A 60 1.55 -3.63 -11.43
CA LEU A 60 0.16 -4.05 -11.61
C LEU A 60 0.04 -5.56 -11.77
N ASN A 61 0.90 -6.18 -12.59
CA ASN A 61 0.95 -7.63 -12.73
C ASN A 61 1.23 -8.32 -11.40
N TRP A 62 2.15 -7.78 -10.61
CA TRP A 62 2.46 -8.29 -9.29
C TRP A 62 1.24 -8.21 -8.37
N LEU A 63 0.56 -7.06 -8.30
CA LEU A 63 -0.69 -6.90 -7.57
C LEU A 63 -1.73 -7.96 -8.00
N MET A 64 -1.92 -8.19 -9.30
CA MET A 64 -2.92 -9.12 -9.81
C MET A 64 -2.56 -10.61 -9.61
N MET A 65 -1.28 -10.91 -9.38
CA MET A 65 -0.78 -12.25 -9.11
C MET A 65 -0.63 -12.55 -7.61
N GLU A 66 -0.71 -11.54 -6.76
CA GLU A 66 -0.52 -11.67 -5.33
C GLU A 66 -1.50 -12.68 -4.72
N GLN A 67 -0.97 -13.53 -3.84
CA GLN A 67 -1.74 -14.57 -3.17
C GLN A 67 -1.83 -14.28 -1.67
N LYS A 68 -2.95 -14.68 -1.10
CA LYS A 68 -3.11 -14.68 0.35
C LYS A 68 -2.10 -15.64 0.98
N ALA A 69 -1.36 -15.18 1.97
CA ALA A 69 -0.41 -16.03 2.68
C ALA A 69 -1.14 -17.02 3.60
N ARG A 70 -0.49 -18.17 3.85
CA ARG A 70 -1.00 -19.17 4.81
C ARG A 70 -0.99 -18.57 6.21
N GLY A 71 -2.10 -18.67 6.94
CA GLY A 71 -2.26 -18.08 8.28
C GLY A 71 -2.46 -16.56 8.32
N GLU A 72 -2.46 -15.86 7.18
CA GLU A 72 -2.85 -14.44 7.10
C GLU A 72 -4.37 -14.32 7.26
N THR A 73 -4.88 -13.27 7.91
CA THR A 73 -6.34 -13.02 7.92
C THR A 73 -6.79 -12.38 6.60
N TYR A 74 -8.07 -12.46 6.27
CA TYR A 74 -8.63 -11.76 5.11
C TYR A 74 -8.44 -10.24 5.20
N GLN A 75 -8.54 -9.67 6.41
CA GLN A 75 -8.32 -8.25 6.64
C GLN A 75 -6.86 -7.83 6.36
N VAL A 76 -5.89 -8.60 6.88
CA VAL A 76 -4.46 -8.31 6.65
C VAL A 76 -4.13 -8.44 5.16
N TYR A 77 -4.67 -9.47 4.51
CA TYR A 77 -4.50 -9.66 3.07
C TYR A 77 -5.07 -8.50 2.25
N ALA A 78 -6.30 -8.07 2.55
CA ALA A 78 -6.92 -6.92 1.87
C ALA A 78 -6.13 -5.63 2.06
N GLN A 79 -5.63 -5.37 3.29
CA GLN A 79 -4.80 -4.20 3.56
C GLN A 79 -3.49 -4.25 2.79
N ARG A 80 -2.86 -5.42 2.67
CA ARG A 80 -1.63 -5.61 1.90
C ARG A 80 -1.84 -5.30 0.42
N LEU A 81 -2.95 -5.77 -0.17
CA LEU A 81 -3.34 -5.43 -1.55
C LEU A 81 -3.58 -3.93 -1.73
N LEU A 82 -4.21 -3.27 -0.75
CA LEU A 82 -4.40 -1.81 -0.79
C LEU A 82 -3.08 -1.05 -0.72
N ASN A 83 -2.12 -1.49 0.10
CA ASN A 83 -0.79 -0.87 0.17
C ASN A 83 -0.02 -1.04 -1.16
N MET A 84 -0.15 -2.19 -1.81
CA MET A 84 0.40 -2.42 -3.15
C MET A 84 -0.26 -1.52 -4.20
N ALA A 85 -1.59 -1.37 -4.16
CA ALA A 85 -2.32 -0.46 -5.04
C ALA A 85 -1.98 1.02 -4.78
N ASP A 86 -1.71 1.40 -3.54
CA ASP A 86 -1.29 2.76 -3.19
C ASP A 86 0.12 3.10 -3.69
N SER A 87 0.94 2.07 -3.91
CA SER A 87 2.29 2.21 -4.47
C SER A 87 2.30 2.43 -5.99
N LEU A 88 1.16 2.26 -6.67
CA LEU A 88 1.00 2.56 -8.10
C LEU A 88 0.92 4.08 -8.33
N PRO A 89 1.22 4.57 -9.56
CA PRO A 89 1.03 5.98 -9.90
C PRO A 89 -0.39 6.47 -9.56
N GLY A 90 -0.47 7.59 -8.84
CA GLY A 90 -1.74 8.15 -8.37
C GLY A 90 -2.36 7.43 -7.16
N GLY A 91 -1.74 6.37 -6.66
CA GLY A 91 -2.11 5.62 -5.45
C GLY A 91 -3.58 5.26 -5.37
N LEU A 92 -4.14 5.24 -4.15
CA LEU A 92 -5.57 5.00 -3.93
C LEU A 92 -6.47 6.19 -4.32
N SER A 93 -5.90 7.35 -4.67
CA SER A 93 -6.67 8.45 -5.27
C SER A 93 -7.18 8.09 -6.68
N THR A 94 -6.54 7.10 -7.32
CA THR A 94 -6.99 6.53 -8.59
C THR A 94 -7.86 5.31 -8.34
N GLU A 95 -9.17 5.44 -8.56
CA GLU A 95 -10.16 4.36 -8.32
C GLU A 95 -9.87 3.07 -9.10
N ALA A 96 -9.15 3.13 -10.23
CA ALA A 96 -8.72 1.94 -10.95
C ALA A 96 -7.75 1.07 -10.12
N ASN A 97 -6.82 1.67 -9.38
CA ASN A 97 -5.84 0.96 -8.54
C ASN A 97 -6.54 0.16 -7.44
N ALA A 98 -7.49 0.80 -6.74
CA ALA A 98 -8.31 0.13 -5.74
C ALA A 98 -9.19 -0.99 -6.33
N ARG A 99 -9.68 -0.83 -7.57
CA ARG A 99 -10.41 -1.90 -8.28
C ARG A 99 -9.52 -3.11 -8.56
N TYR A 100 -8.25 -2.92 -8.92
CA TYR A 100 -7.32 -4.05 -9.11
C TYR A 100 -7.07 -4.82 -7.82
N ALA A 101 -6.87 -4.13 -6.69
CA ALA A 101 -6.78 -4.77 -5.37
C ALA A 101 -8.05 -5.57 -5.05
N MET A 102 -9.23 -4.98 -5.26
CA MET A 102 -10.51 -5.65 -5.04
C MET A 102 -10.68 -6.90 -5.92
N HIS A 103 -10.39 -6.80 -7.22
CA HIS A 103 -10.47 -7.94 -8.14
C HIS A 103 -9.49 -9.06 -7.78
N THR A 104 -8.30 -8.70 -7.32
CA THR A 104 -7.31 -9.66 -6.84
C THR A 104 -7.84 -10.39 -5.60
N PHE A 105 -8.40 -9.66 -4.63
CA PHE A 105 -9.00 -10.25 -3.44
C PHE A 105 -10.09 -11.27 -3.80
N ILE A 106 -11.04 -10.90 -4.66
CA ILE A 106 -12.14 -11.79 -5.11
C ILE A 106 -11.58 -13.10 -5.70
N LYS A 107 -10.50 -13.03 -6.49
CA LYS A 107 -9.93 -14.20 -7.16
C LYS A 107 -9.04 -15.05 -6.26
N ARG A 108 -8.40 -14.45 -5.24
CA ARG A 108 -7.23 -15.05 -4.56
C ARG A 108 -7.39 -15.22 -3.06
N ALA A 109 -8.35 -14.55 -2.41
CA ALA A 109 -8.54 -14.67 -0.96
C ALA A 109 -9.04 -16.05 -0.56
N TYR A 110 -10.03 -16.59 -1.30
CA TYR A 110 -10.47 -17.97 -1.20
C TYR A 110 -11.20 -18.38 -2.49
N TYR A 111 -10.52 -19.17 -3.34
CA TYR A 111 -11.00 -19.49 -4.69
C TYR A 111 -12.41 -20.13 -4.73
N LYS A 112 -12.84 -20.81 -3.66
CA LYS A 112 -14.15 -21.47 -3.59
C LYS A 112 -15.33 -20.50 -3.60
N TYR A 113 -15.12 -19.27 -3.15
CA TYR A 113 -16.19 -18.26 -3.03
C TYR A 113 -16.05 -17.13 -4.05
N SER A 114 -15.19 -17.28 -5.07
CA SER A 114 -14.88 -16.16 -5.98
C SER A 114 -16.10 -15.66 -6.75
N ASP A 115 -16.98 -16.57 -7.15
CA ASP A 115 -18.18 -16.22 -7.90
C ASP A 115 -19.22 -15.54 -7.00
N GLU A 116 -19.41 -16.06 -5.78
CA GLU A 116 -20.28 -15.47 -4.76
C GLU A 116 -19.82 -14.06 -4.37
N LEU A 117 -18.51 -13.87 -4.15
CA LEU A 117 -17.91 -12.57 -3.85
C LEU A 117 -18.10 -11.59 -5.00
N LYS A 118 -17.95 -12.04 -6.25
CA LYS A 118 -18.20 -11.21 -7.44
C LYS A 118 -19.67 -10.78 -7.50
N SER A 119 -20.61 -11.71 -7.35
CA SER A 119 -22.04 -11.40 -7.33
C SER A 119 -22.43 -10.50 -6.17
N PHE A 120 -21.79 -10.63 -5.01
CA PHE A 120 -22.01 -9.73 -3.88
C PHE A 120 -21.62 -8.29 -4.23
N VAL A 121 -20.45 -8.08 -4.84
CA VAL A 121 -19.99 -6.74 -5.24
C VAL A 121 -20.88 -6.11 -6.30
N GLU A 122 -21.38 -6.89 -7.26
CA GLU A 122 -22.30 -6.42 -8.30
C GLU A 122 -23.64 -5.92 -7.74
N ARG A 123 -24.05 -6.41 -6.57
CA ARG A 123 -25.25 -5.92 -5.85
C ARG A 123 -25.00 -4.66 -5.02
N LEU A 124 -23.75 -4.29 -4.78
CA LEU A 124 -23.43 -3.07 -4.03
C LEU A 124 -23.70 -1.84 -4.90
N PRO A 125 -24.08 -0.68 -4.29
CA PRO A 125 -24.31 0.54 -5.05
C PRO A 125 -23.10 0.91 -5.93
N PRO A 126 -23.31 1.30 -7.20
CA PRO A 126 -22.22 1.60 -8.12
C PRO A 126 -21.35 2.77 -7.65
N THR A 127 -21.93 3.69 -6.88
CA THR A 127 -21.26 4.85 -6.25
C THR A 127 -20.32 4.48 -5.10
N THR A 128 -20.36 3.23 -4.61
CA THR A 128 -19.47 2.79 -3.54
C THR A 128 -18.05 2.60 -4.10
N SER A 129 -17.05 3.20 -3.46
CA SER A 129 -15.65 3.06 -3.85
C SER A 129 -15.16 1.61 -3.72
N ALA A 130 -14.15 1.25 -4.51
CA ALA A 130 -13.55 -0.07 -4.48
C ALA A 130 -12.90 -0.40 -3.12
N VAL A 131 -12.34 0.60 -2.43
CA VAL A 131 -11.81 0.43 -1.06
C VAL A 131 -12.92 0.00 -0.10
N THR A 132 -14.07 0.67 -0.12
CA THR A 132 -15.21 0.32 0.74
C THR A 132 -15.84 -1.01 0.32
N LYS A 133 -15.92 -1.31 -0.98
CA LYS A 133 -16.36 -2.62 -1.48
C LYS A 133 -15.42 -3.74 -1.00
N LEU A 134 -14.11 -3.51 -1.00
CA LEU A 134 -13.12 -4.48 -0.51
C LEU A 134 -13.28 -4.74 1.00
N GLN A 135 -13.53 -3.72 1.81
CA GLN A 135 -13.83 -3.91 3.23
C GLN A 135 -15.08 -4.79 3.43
N ARG A 136 -16.16 -4.51 2.69
CA ARG A 136 -17.38 -5.34 2.75
C ARG A 136 -17.15 -6.78 2.27
N LEU A 137 -16.26 -6.98 1.31
CA LEU A 137 -15.86 -8.30 0.83
C LEU A 137 -15.15 -9.10 1.92
N VAL A 138 -14.30 -8.47 2.73
CA VAL A 138 -13.63 -9.12 3.86
C VAL A 138 -14.65 -9.65 4.85
N ASP A 139 -15.59 -8.81 5.28
CA ASP A 139 -16.64 -9.18 6.22
C ASP A 139 -17.53 -10.31 5.65
N HIS A 140 -17.91 -10.18 4.38
CA HIS A 140 -18.77 -11.17 3.72
C HIS A 140 -18.06 -12.51 3.55
N LEU A 141 -16.77 -12.52 3.19
CA LEU A 141 -15.99 -13.75 3.07
C LEU A 141 -15.81 -14.41 4.43
N ALA A 142 -15.50 -13.65 5.48
CA ALA A 142 -15.35 -14.19 6.83
C ALA A 142 -16.64 -14.86 7.32
N TYR A 143 -17.79 -14.25 7.03
CA TYR A 143 -19.10 -14.83 7.30
C TYR A 143 -19.33 -16.14 6.52
N MET A 144 -19.07 -16.16 5.21
CA MET A 144 -19.29 -17.36 4.39
C MET A 144 -18.35 -18.52 4.73
N ALA A 145 -17.13 -18.21 5.14
CA ALA A 145 -16.10 -19.20 5.47
C ALA A 145 -16.14 -19.64 6.95
N GLU A 146 -16.97 -19.00 7.78
CA GLU A 146 -17.01 -19.19 9.25
C GLU A 146 -15.63 -19.07 9.92
N CYS A 147 -14.73 -18.28 9.31
CA CYS A 147 -13.33 -18.13 9.69
C CYS A 147 -12.80 -16.81 9.13
N ASP A 148 -11.82 -16.20 9.78
CA ASP A 148 -11.15 -14.97 9.34
C ASP A 148 -10.03 -15.20 8.30
N GLY A 149 -9.89 -16.42 7.80
CA GLY A 149 -8.91 -16.81 6.79
C GLY A 149 -7.65 -17.47 7.35
N GLN A 150 -7.53 -17.64 8.67
CA GLN A 150 -6.49 -18.44 9.28
C GLN A 150 -6.81 -19.94 9.16
N LEU A 151 -6.76 -20.45 7.93
CA LEU A 151 -6.90 -21.86 7.56
C LEU A 151 -5.54 -22.56 7.44
#